data_AF-A0A502LE54-F1
#
_entry.id   AF-A0A502LE54-F1
#
_cell.length_a   1.000
_cell.length_b   1.000
_cell.length_c   1.000
_cell.angle_alpha   90.00
_cell.angle_beta   90.00
_cell.angle_gamma   90.00
#
_symmetry.space_group_name_H-M   'P 1'
#
loop_
_entity.id
_entity.type
_entity.pdbx_description
1 polymer ?
#
loop_
_entity_poly.entity_id
_entity_poly.type
_entity_poly.pdbx_seq_one_letter_code
_entity_poly.pdbx_strand_id
1 'polypeptide(L)'
;MRFVDELITNTFTYEPYDGFCPDFSVFFNKMKYLENHSELNPRPHPPIKGSSWYFPSYEYIVVWYDSSLIFQRKNTQSHIKVKLVNLKNPTYKKEGITHLSILYISVPINILHYFFIGSVWKDGKAIKQVKLKEYLVTANQAFEGNRDNVNYQPFYDKENHKYNEPFSPNLYTIESDCNNYKYDKNQLIKIQQNGIDFIIHPLHLFCAHYGMSADIKRILTTYDWNEVKKRFYLDINEPSLYHEKHVVVSKYFVKKDAIFLYHLKYDKAVTLERTKTLNNEIKISDENPKPIKVQFWHDQKVQLKIRGIELNGVILCAEIVGINQPIGDDITLVLHRNKKEEEKNIQSNGNEKPAIKKYKREVNTEYLSTKITDSEPNNRTSQSIRKKFEELGQKRIMNTVHVQHQNNNSHQTKGMQPKEADEIGFGDHYGAEGNIGLAACFLDDTSENKDIKLFRLWDMAKDFALKNGGRVHWFTPQLGFRDDNDLVFISLDQDNAIAYPEIALVIRIILDDEKFYIIDFSQKSHDISMSGITYKESYDEDFISLDDTQSSKLMEIICEVILSEQLPTEYISQQNEKEIKIATFKHPTAESSNWVFNSISKLTYKTLYK
;
A
#
# COMPACT_ATOMS: atom_id res chain seq x y z
N MET A 1 29.79 12.48 -3.02
CA MET A 1 29.24 13.79 -3.37
C MET A 1 28.04 13.99 -2.43
N ARG A 2 27.31 15.12 -2.40
CA ARG A 2 26.17 15.23 -1.45
C ARG A 2 25.01 14.38 -1.95
N PHE A 3 24.19 13.80 -1.08
CA PHE A 3 23.07 12.95 -1.51
C PHE A 3 22.15 13.68 -2.52
N VAL A 4 21.67 14.87 -2.20
CA VAL A 4 20.84 15.66 -3.13
C VAL A 4 21.62 16.10 -4.37
N ASP A 5 22.93 16.39 -4.27
CA ASP A 5 23.74 16.71 -5.44
C ASP A 5 23.80 15.53 -6.43
N GLU A 6 23.93 14.31 -5.91
CA GLU A 6 23.93 13.09 -6.71
C GLU A 6 22.55 12.82 -7.34
N LEU A 7 21.45 13.14 -6.63
CA LEU A 7 20.09 13.05 -7.17
C LEU A 7 19.86 14.01 -8.33
N ILE A 8 20.24 15.29 -8.17
CA ILE A 8 19.98 16.34 -9.16
C ILE A 8 20.90 16.26 -10.38
N THR A 9 22.08 15.65 -10.23
CA THR A 9 23.00 15.37 -11.34
C THR A 9 22.72 14.02 -12.02
N ASN A 10 21.70 13.29 -11.56
CA ASN A 10 21.28 11.99 -12.08
C ASN A 10 22.40 10.94 -12.07
N THR A 11 23.25 10.98 -11.03
CA THR A 11 24.37 10.04 -10.86
C THR A 11 23.98 8.81 -10.03
N PHE A 12 22.83 8.85 -9.35
CA PHE A 12 22.26 7.69 -8.67
C PHE A 12 21.66 6.67 -9.62
N THR A 13 21.73 5.39 -9.21
CA THR A 13 20.98 4.32 -9.86
C THR A 13 19.54 4.31 -9.35
N TYR A 14 18.60 4.25 -10.28
CA TYR A 14 17.17 4.10 -9.98
C TYR A 14 16.73 2.67 -10.26
N GLU A 15 15.69 2.24 -9.54
CA GLU A 15 14.98 1.00 -9.77
C GLU A 15 13.48 1.27 -9.83
N PRO A 16 12.66 0.36 -10.40
CA PRO A 16 11.21 0.48 -10.36
C PRO A 16 10.72 0.69 -8.92
N TYR A 17 9.62 1.42 -8.76
CA TYR A 17 9.00 1.57 -7.45
C TYR A 17 8.59 0.19 -6.92
N ASP A 18 8.97 -0.12 -5.68
CA ASP A 18 8.75 -1.45 -5.10
C ASP A 18 7.28 -1.62 -4.66
N GLY A 19 6.58 -2.51 -5.36
CA GLY A 19 5.18 -2.85 -5.10
C GLY A 19 4.16 -1.89 -5.70
N PHE A 20 2.88 -2.13 -5.39
CA PHE A 20 1.79 -1.29 -5.87
C PHE A 20 1.74 0.05 -5.14
N CYS A 21 1.59 1.14 -5.90
CA CYS A 21 1.32 2.47 -5.37
C CYS A 21 0.06 3.05 -6.02
N PRO A 22 -0.93 3.53 -5.25
CA PRO A 22 -2.08 4.23 -5.79
C PRO A 22 -1.71 5.52 -6.54
N ASP A 23 -2.62 5.97 -7.41
CA ASP A 23 -2.55 7.28 -8.03
C ASP A 23 -2.90 8.36 -7.00
N PHE A 24 -1.91 9.18 -6.63
CA PHE A 24 -2.05 10.26 -5.66
C PHE A 24 -2.10 11.65 -6.32
N SER A 25 -2.40 11.72 -7.61
CA SER A 25 -2.51 12.97 -8.39
C SER A 25 -3.39 14.03 -7.73
N VAL A 26 -4.44 13.65 -6.98
CA VAL A 26 -5.28 14.60 -6.23
C VAL A 26 -4.46 15.51 -5.29
N PHE A 27 -3.46 14.96 -4.59
CA PHE A 27 -2.65 15.70 -3.63
C PHE A 27 -1.64 16.63 -4.32
N PHE A 28 -1.15 16.25 -5.50
CA PHE A 28 -0.27 17.08 -6.31
C PHE A 28 -1.05 18.17 -7.04
N ASN A 29 -2.22 17.85 -7.59
CA ASN A 29 -3.05 18.77 -8.37
C ASN A 29 -3.60 19.94 -7.55
N LYS A 30 -3.70 19.81 -6.22
CA LYS A 30 -3.94 20.96 -5.33
C LYS A 30 -2.93 22.09 -5.56
N MET A 31 -1.69 21.76 -5.89
CA MET A 31 -0.61 22.72 -6.11
C MET A 31 -0.55 23.29 -7.53
N LYS A 32 -1.51 22.92 -8.39
CA LYS A 32 -1.58 23.37 -9.79
C LYS A 32 -2.10 24.81 -9.93
N TYR A 33 -2.86 25.31 -8.95
CA TYR A 33 -3.52 26.61 -9.00
C TYR A 33 -3.08 27.53 -7.86
N LEU A 34 -2.79 28.80 -8.20
CA LEU A 34 -2.31 29.87 -7.30
C LEU A 34 -3.15 30.07 -6.03
N GLU A 35 -4.46 29.85 -6.13
CA GLU A 35 -5.44 30.12 -5.07
C GLU A 35 -5.32 29.11 -3.90
N ASN A 36 -4.85 27.90 -4.19
CA ASN A 36 -4.68 26.81 -3.21
C ASN A 36 -3.41 26.98 -2.35
N HIS A 37 -2.51 27.91 -2.69
CA HIS A 37 -1.30 28.19 -1.91
C HIS A 37 -1.58 28.87 -0.56
N SER A 38 -2.84 29.24 -0.29
CA SER A 38 -3.30 29.69 1.03
C SER A 38 -3.20 28.58 2.10
N GLU A 39 -3.23 27.30 1.70
CA GLU A 39 -3.02 26.14 2.58
C GLU A 39 -1.54 25.92 2.95
N LEU A 40 -0.61 26.53 2.21
CA LEU A 40 0.83 26.49 2.48
C LEU A 40 1.16 27.61 3.46
N ASN A 41 1.11 27.33 4.76
CA ASN A 41 1.56 28.28 5.78
C ASN A 41 2.84 27.75 6.46
N PRO A 42 3.99 28.43 6.40
CA PRO A 42 4.20 29.73 5.75
C PRO A 42 4.16 29.64 4.22
N ARG A 43 3.62 30.70 3.59
CA ARG A 43 3.64 30.87 2.14
C ARG A 43 5.10 30.88 1.67
N PRO A 44 5.48 30.13 0.61
CA PRO A 44 6.76 30.37 -0.04
C PRO A 44 6.79 31.83 -0.53
N HIS A 45 7.61 32.66 0.10
CA HIS A 45 7.85 34.06 -0.28
C HIS A 45 9.03 34.15 -1.28
N PRO A 46 9.03 35.07 -2.25
CA PRO A 46 8.05 35.41 -3.29
C PRO A 46 8.35 34.55 -4.58
N PRO A 47 7.90 34.85 -5.83
CA PRO A 47 8.00 33.91 -6.94
C PRO A 47 9.45 33.83 -7.40
N ILE A 48 10.18 32.87 -6.86
CA ILE A 48 11.51 32.63 -7.34
C ILE A 48 11.35 31.97 -8.71
N LYS A 49 12.10 32.48 -9.71
CA LYS A 49 12.25 31.84 -11.02
C LYS A 49 12.93 30.48 -10.80
N GLY A 50 12.13 29.49 -10.41
CA GLY A 50 12.52 28.21 -9.81
C GLY A 50 11.32 27.68 -9.03
N SER A 51 10.50 26.89 -9.72
CA SER A 51 9.07 26.82 -9.50
C SER A 51 8.64 26.11 -8.22
N SER A 52 8.02 26.85 -7.29
CA SER A 52 7.06 26.30 -6.31
C SER A 52 5.76 25.79 -6.98
N TRP A 53 5.74 25.75 -8.32
CA TRP A 53 4.63 25.30 -9.15
C TRP A 53 4.77 23.81 -9.41
N TYR A 54 3.67 23.11 -9.28
CA TYR A 54 3.58 21.73 -9.71
C TYR A 54 3.37 21.67 -11.23
N PHE A 55 4.29 20.98 -11.91
CA PHE A 55 4.21 20.66 -13.32
C PHE A 55 4.01 19.14 -13.46
N PRO A 56 2.82 18.67 -13.87
CA PRO A 56 2.53 17.23 -14.01
C PRO A 56 3.54 16.44 -14.85
N SER A 57 4.12 17.10 -15.86
CA SER A 57 5.11 16.48 -16.75
C SER A 57 6.50 16.31 -16.13
N TYR A 58 6.77 16.91 -14.96
CA TYR A 58 8.06 16.87 -14.29
C TYR A 58 8.12 15.71 -13.28
N GLU A 59 9.34 15.24 -13.05
CA GLU A 59 9.61 14.25 -12.01
C GLU A 59 9.99 14.99 -10.71
N TYR A 60 9.47 14.51 -9.59
CA TYR A 60 9.71 15.04 -8.26
C TYR A 60 10.15 13.93 -7.33
N ILE A 61 11.22 14.13 -6.57
CA ILE A 61 11.74 13.15 -5.62
C ILE A 61 11.51 13.59 -4.18
N VAL A 62 11.02 12.69 -3.32
CA VAL A 62 10.86 12.98 -1.89
C VAL A 62 12.22 13.05 -1.23
N VAL A 63 12.48 14.14 -0.49
CA VAL A 63 13.76 14.35 0.21
C VAL A 63 13.60 14.59 1.70
N TRP A 64 12.42 14.93 2.23
CA TRP A 64 12.25 15.15 3.67
C TRP A 64 10.77 15.29 4.09
N TYR A 65 10.52 15.37 5.40
CA TYR A 65 9.22 15.64 5.99
C TYR A 65 9.28 16.80 6.97
N ASP A 66 8.19 17.57 7.04
CA ASP A 66 8.05 18.62 8.02
C ASP A 66 7.73 18.06 9.41
N SER A 67 8.10 18.80 10.47
CA SER A 67 8.01 18.33 11.85
C SER A 67 6.61 18.47 12.48
N SER A 68 5.68 19.11 11.77
CA SER A 68 4.38 19.50 12.32
C SER A 68 3.26 18.74 11.62
N LEU A 69 2.34 18.17 12.41
CA LEU A 69 1.07 17.67 11.90
C LEU A 69 0.13 18.84 11.60
N ILE A 70 -0.55 18.75 10.46
CA ILE A 70 -1.49 19.76 9.98
C ILE A 70 -2.89 19.21 10.14
N PHE A 71 -3.73 19.96 10.84
CA PHE A 71 -5.14 19.64 11.04
C PHE A 71 -5.99 20.73 10.40
N GLN A 72 -6.89 20.35 9.49
CA GLN A 72 -7.81 21.33 8.89
C GLN A 72 -8.85 21.80 9.92
N ARG A 73 -9.30 20.90 10.82
CA ARG A 73 -10.17 21.22 11.97
C ARG A 73 -9.83 20.27 13.14
N LYS A 74 -10.35 20.58 14.33
CA LYS A 74 -10.20 19.71 15.50
C LYS A 74 -10.81 18.33 15.19
N ASN A 75 -10.06 17.27 15.49
CA ASN A 75 -10.44 15.86 15.26
C ASN A 75 -10.67 15.49 13.79
N THR A 76 -10.01 16.16 12.84
CA THR A 76 -9.97 15.72 11.44
C THR A 76 -8.69 14.93 11.13
N GLN A 77 -8.65 14.30 9.96
CA GLN A 77 -7.48 13.64 9.41
C GLN A 77 -6.23 14.53 9.50
N SER A 78 -5.20 14.04 10.19
CA SER A 78 -3.92 14.73 10.26
C SER A 78 -3.14 14.57 8.94
N HIS A 79 -2.53 15.66 8.49
CA HIS A 79 -1.69 15.71 7.31
C HIS A 79 -0.24 16.03 7.66
N ILE A 80 0.68 15.64 6.78
CA ILE A 80 2.11 15.94 6.84
C ILE A 80 2.54 16.62 5.56
N LYS A 81 3.37 17.66 5.70
CA LYS A 81 4.07 18.25 4.56
C LYS A 81 5.25 17.38 4.16
N VAL A 82 5.27 17.00 2.88
CA VAL A 82 6.36 16.26 2.24
C VAL A 82 7.14 17.24 1.39
N LYS A 83 8.47 17.25 1.56
CA LYS A 83 9.40 18.07 0.77
C LYS A 83 9.88 17.26 -0.44
N LEU A 84 9.65 17.79 -1.63
CA LEU A 84 10.10 17.20 -2.89
C LEU A 84 11.05 18.13 -3.63
N VAL A 85 12.02 17.56 -4.35
CA VAL A 85 12.91 18.27 -5.28
C VAL A 85 12.48 17.96 -6.71
N ASN A 86 12.39 19.00 -7.54
CA ASN A 86 12.14 18.87 -8.98
C ASN A 86 13.37 18.25 -9.67
N LEU A 87 13.27 17.09 -10.31
CA LEU A 87 14.40 16.47 -11.01
C LEU A 87 14.63 17.05 -12.43
N LYS A 88 13.62 17.70 -13.03
CA LYS A 88 13.75 18.28 -14.37
C LYS A 88 14.54 19.59 -14.35
N ASN A 89 14.21 20.46 -13.40
CA ASN A 89 14.88 21.75 -13.16
C ASN A 89 15.24 21.84 -11.67
N PRO A 90 16.27 21.11 -11.21
CA PRO A 90 16.54 20.90 -9.79
C PRO A 90 17.05 22.10 -9.04
N THR A 91 17.67 23.04 -9.74
CA THR A 91 18.25 24.22 -9.13
C THR A 91 17.91 25.48 -9.91
N TYR A 92 17.88 26.61 -9.20
CA TYR A 92 17.84 27.94 -9.79
C TYR A 92 18.87 28.85 -9.11
N LYS A 93 19.19 29.99 -9.74
CA LYS A 93 20.07 31.00 -9.16
C LYS A 93 19.26 32.19 -8.65
N LYS A 94 19.51 32.63 -7.42
CA LYS A 94 18.98 33.86 -6.84
C LYS A 94 20.14 34.60 -6.17
N GLU A 95 20.34 35.87 -6.54
CA GLU A 95 21.41 36.71 -5.98
C GLU A 95 22.82 36.06 -6.08
N GLY A 96 23.06 35.30 -7.15
CA GLY A 96 24.33 34.58 -7.36
C GLY A 96 24.45 33.25 -6.61
N ILE A 97 23.51 32.93 -5.71
CA ILE A 97 23.48 31.69 -4.93
C ILE A 97 22.59 30.66 -5.63
N THR A 98 23.05 29.41 -5.67
CA THR A 98 22.29 28.28 -6.23
C THR A 98 21.37 27.72 -5.15
N HIS A 99 20.08 27.59 -5.47
CA HIS A 99 19.03 27.06 -4.59
C HIS A 99 18.32 25.87 -5.22
N LEU A 100 17.72 25.02 -4.39
CA LEU A 100 16.89 23.90 -4.84
C LEU A 100 15.51 24.38 -5.30
N SER A 101 15.03 23.83 -6.40
CA SER A 101 13.63 23.92 -6.80
C SER A 101 12.81 22.91 -6.00
N ILE A 102 12.11 23.39 -4.98
CA ILE A 102 11.37 22.57 -4.01
C ILE A 102 9.86 22.67 -4.25
N LEU A 103 9.17 21.53 -4.17
CA LEU A 103 7.71 21.42 -4.08
C LEU A 103 7.35 20.87 -2.70
N TYR A 104 6.37 21.48 -2.04
CA TYR A 104 5.75 20.92 -0.83
C TYR A 104 4.35 20.45 -1.17
N ILE A 105 4.02 19.22 -0.81
CA ILE A 105 2.65 18.70 -0.85
C ILE A 105 2.21 18.33 0.57
N SER A 106 0.90 18.34 0.82
CA SER A 106 0.31 17.89 2.07
C SER A 106 -0.40 16.56 1.83
N VAL A 107 -0.02 15.52 2.59
CA VAL A 107 -0.62 14.18 2.46
C VAL A 107 -1.13 13.67 3.81
N PRO A 108 -2.24 12.92 3.85
CA PRO A 108 -2.71 12.25 5.05
C PRO A 108 -1.65 11.32 5.67
N ILE A 109 -1.54 11.30 7.01
CA ILE A 109 -0.54 10.47 7.72
C ILE A 109 -0.66 8.97 7.39
N ASN A 110 -1.87 8.49 7.11
CA ASN A 110 -2.15 7.10 6.79
C ASN A 110 -1.66 6.67 5.40
N ILE A 111 -1.22 7.60 4.54
CA ILE A 111 -0.57 7.26 3.26
C ILE A 111 0.91 7.65 3.21
N LEU A 112 1.45 8.25 4.28
CA LEU A 112 2.83 8.75 4.30
C LEU A 112 3.87 7.66 3.98
N HIS A 113 3.58 6.40 4.31
CA HIS A 113 4.45 5.26 4.03
C HIS A 113 4.72 5.05 2.53
N TYR A 114 3.88 5.53 1.62
CA TYR A 114 4.17 5.51 0.17
C TYR A 114 5.21 6.57 -0.24
N PHE A 115 5.26 7.69 0.48
CA PHE A 115 6.14 8.83 0.23
C PHE A 115 7.44 8.71 1.02
N PHE A 116 8.20 7.63 0.85
CA PHE A 116 9.51 7.46 1.52
C PHE A 116 10.61 8.31 0.85
N ILE A 117 11.70 8.61 1.55
CA ILE A 117 12.81 9.41 1.01
C ILE A 117 13.44 8.65 -0.16
N GLY A 118 13.60 9.32 -1.31
CA GLY A 118 14.10 8.68 -2.53
C GLY A 118 13.02 8.11 -3.46
N SER A 119 11.74 8.17 -3.09
CA SER A 119 10.64 7.85 -4.02
C SER A 119 10.45 8.96 -5.05
N VAL A 120 10.30 8.59 -6.33
CA VAL A 120 10.17 9.52 -7.47
C VAL A 120 8.76 9.47 -8.06
N TRP A 121 8.18 10.65 -8.25
CA TRP A 121 6.80 10.88 -8.60
C TRP A 121 6.68 11.69 -9.89
N LYS A 122 5.74 11.32 -10.75
CA LYS A 122 5.38 12.07 -11.96
C LYS A 122 3.88 12.00 -12.14
N ASP A 123 3.26 13.14 -12.42
CA ASP A 123 1.81 13.27 -12.46
C ASP A 123 1.08 12.68 -11.22
N GLY A 124 1.71 12.78 -10.04
CA GLY A 124 1.23 12.19 -8.79
C GLY A 124 1.22 10.66 -8.71
N LYS A 125 1.85 9.98 -9.68
CA LYS A 125 2.09 8.54 -9.67
C LYS A 125 3.55 8.26 -9.31
N ALA A 126 3.79 7.27 -8.47
CA ALA A 126 5.14 6.80 -8.20
C ALA A 126 5.66 6.02 -9.42
N ILE A 127 6.82 6.41 -9.95
CA ILE A 127 7.35 5.84 -11.20
C ILE A 127 8.64 5.03 -11.00
N LYS A 128 9.46 5.42 -10.03
CA LYS A 128 10.75 4.79 -9.71
C LYS A 128 11.20 5.21 -8.31
N GLN A 129 12.26 4.60 -7.82
CA GLN A 129 12.89 4.94 -6.55
C GLN A 129 14.42 4.87 -6.66
N VAL A 130 15.11 5.51 -5.74
CA VAL A 130 16.57 5.41 -5.63
C VAL A 130 16.94 4.04 -5.11
N LYS A 131 17.88 3.36 -5.79
CA LYS A 131 18.42 2.10 -5.33
C LYS A 131 19.38 2.34 -4.16
N LEU A 132 18.99 1.92 -2.97
CA LEU A 132 19.73 2.10 -1.72
C LEU A 132 20.16 0.76 -1.12
N LYS A 133 21.21 0.77 -0.30
CA LYS A 133 21.63 -0.43 0.44
C LYS A 133 20.68 -0.70 1.59
N GLU A 134 20.44 -1.98 1.85
CA GLU A 134 19.65 -2.45 2.99
C GLU A 134 20.54 -2.71 4.21
N TYR A 135 20.04 -2.37 5.39
CA TYR A 135 20.71 -2.57 6.67
C TYR A 135 19.76 -3.20 7.67
N LEU A 136 20.31 -4.06 8.53
CA LEU A 136 19.61 -4.61 9.69
C LEU A 136 20.09 -3.88 10.95
N VAL A 137 19.17 -3.20 11.62
CA VAL A 137 19.44 -2.34 12.78
C VAL A 137 18.64 -2.86 13.97
N THR A 138 19.28 -3.00 15.13
CA THR A 138 18.63 -3.42 16.37
C THR A 138 18.53 -2.25 17.34
N ALA A 139 17.32 -1.77 17.55
CA ALA A 139 16.98 -0.83 18.62
C ALA A 139 16.67 -1.60 19.91
N ASN A 140 17.15 -1.07 21.02
CA ASN A 140 16.96 -1.64 22.34
C ASN A 140 16.60 -0.52 23.31
N GLN A 141 15.35 -0.04 23.26
CA GLN A 141 14.88 1.05 24.11
C GLN A 141 14.29 0.51 25.42
N ALA A 142 15.15 0.40 26.44
CA ALA A 142 14.75 -0.06 27.76
C ALA A 142 13.72 0.87 28.39
N PHE A 143 12.72 0.31 29.09
CA PHE A 143 11.85 1.09 29.98
C PHE A 143 12.59 1.49 31.26
N GLU A 144 13.39 0.56 31.82
CA GLU A 144 14.27 0.79 32.96
C GLU A 144 15.65 0.10 32.73
N GLY A 145 16.74 0.75 33.12
CA GLY A 145 18.12 0.19 33.11
C GLY A 145 19.05 0.64 31.97
N ASN A 146 20.28 0.12 31.97
CA ASN A 146 21.40 0.59 31.13
C ASN A 146 21.52 -0.08 29.75
N ARG A 147 20.43 -0.66 29.21
CA ARG A 147 20.48 -1.39 27.92
C ARG A 147 20.20 -0.51 26.70
N ASP A 148 20.02 0.80 26.91
CA ASP A 148 19.53 1.73 25.89
C ASP A 148 20.60 2.10 24.87
N ASN A 149 20.37 1.76 23.60
CA ASN A 149 21.17 2.24 22.47
C ASN A 149 20.41 3.25 21.59
N VAL A 150 19.25 3.71 22.05
CA VAL A 150 18.36 4.62 21.36
C VAL A 150 18.43 5.99 22.02
N ASN A 151 18.74 7.02 21.24
CA ASN A 151 18.73 8.41 21.68
C ASN A 151 17.85 9.25 20.77
N TYR A 152 17.38 10.40 21.27
CA TYR A 152 16.62 11.37 20.49
C TYR A 152 17.46 12.61 20.30
N GLN A 153 17.63 13.02 19.05
CA GLN A 153 18.54 14.12 18.71
C GLN A 153 17.88 15.05 17.69
N PRO A 154 17.29 16.19 18.13
CA PRO A 154 16.90 17.25 17.21
C PRO A 154 18.15 17.98 16.70
N PHE A 155 18.07 18.68 15.57
CA PHE A 155 19.14 19.58 15.11
C PHE A 155 19.36 20.78 16.04
N TYR A 156 18.31 21.25 16.71
CA TYR A 156 18.39 22.29 17.72
C TYR A 156 17.73 21.85 19.02
N ASP A 157 18.54 21.68 20.06
CA ASP A 157 18.08 21.46 21.42
C ASP A 157 17.70 22.79 22.06
N LYS A 158 16.39 22.99 22.23
CA LYS A 158 15.84 24.21 22.82
C LYS A 158 16.14 24.34 24.31
N GLU A 159 16.24 23.23 25.04
CA GLU A 159 16.41 23.24 26.49
C GLU A 159 17.83 23.62 26.86
N ASN A 160 18.80 23.08 26.12
CA ASN A 160 20.23 23.36 26.34
C ASN A 160 20.78 24.48 25.44
N HIS A 161 19.95 25.12 24.62
CA HIS A 161 20.32 26.12 23.62
C HIS A 161 21.50 25.68 22.74
N LYS A 162 21.51 24.40 22.35
CA LYS A 162 22.65 23.75 21.68
C LYS A 162 22.26 23.25 20.30
N TYR A 163 23.10 23.56 19.31
CA TYR A 163 23.01 22.91 18.00
C TYR A 163 23.64 21.52 18.09
N ASN A 164 22.88 20.55 17.61
CA ASN A 164 23.31 19.18 17.45
C ASN A 164 23.46 18.89 15.96
N GLU A 165 24.26 17.88 15.64
CA GLU A 165 24.41 17.37 14.29
C GLU A 165 24.09 15.86 14.30
N PRO A 166 22.80 15.46 14.27
CA PRO A 166 22.41 14.06 14.12
C PRO A 166 23.05 13.43 12.87
N PHE A 167 23.17 14.22 11.81
CA PHE A 167 24.02 14.00 10.65
C PHE A 167 24.45 15.36 10.09
N SER A 168 25.47 15.40 9.24
CA SER A 168 25.91 16.66 8.61
C SER A 168 24.97 17.05 7.45
N PRO A 169 24.24 18.17 7.53
CA PRO A 169 23.37 18.61 6.43
C PRO A 169 24.16 18.88 5.13
N ASN A 170 25.43 19.25 5.25
CA ASN A 170 26.34 19.50 4.12
C ASN A 170 26.68 18.22 3.33
N LEU A 171 26.46 17.03 3.90
CA LEU A 171 26.57 15.76 3.18
C LEU A 171 25.24 15.35 2.54
N TYR A 172 24.13 15.91 3.03
CA TYR A 172 22.79 15.55 2.59
C TYR A 172 22.29 16.46 1.47
N THR A 173 22.32 17.78 1.65
CA THR A 173 21.71 18.77 0.75
C THR A 173 22.71 19.83 0.28
N ILE A 174 22.31 20.67 -0.69
CA ILE A 174 23.13 21.80 -1.15
C ILE A 174 23.25 22.89 -0.08
N GLU A 175 24.34 23.66 -0.16
CA GLU A 175 24.69 24.68 0.85
C GLU A 175 23.55 25.67 1.19
N SER A 176 22.84 26.15 0.17
CA SER A 176 21.73 27.10 0.38
C SER A 176 20.55 26.52 1.18
N ASP A 177 20.44 25.19 1.23
CA ASP A 177 19.35 24.46 1.88
C ASP A 177 19.79 23.84 3.22
N CYS A 178 21.09 23.80 3.52
CA CYS A 178 21.62 23.26 4.78
C CYS A 178 21.04 23.96 6.02
N ASN A 179 20.82 25.28 5.94
CA ASN A 179 20.25 26.03 7.06
C ASN A 179 18.79 25.62 7.36
N ASN A 180 18.03 25.11 6.38
CA ASN A 180 16.67 24.64 6.62
C ASN A 180 16.64 23.44 7.57
N TYR A 181 17.66 22.57 7.53
CA TYR A 181 17.78 21.44 8.46
C TYR A 181 18.19 21.88 9.87
N LYS A 182 18.92 23.00 10.03
CA LYS A 182 19.24 23.53 11.36
C LYS A 182 18.01 24.00 12.14
N TYR A 183 16.95 24.38 11.43
CA TYR A 183 15.66 24.76 12.01
C TYR A 183 14.66 23.60 12.04
N ASP A 184 15.07 22.41 11.60
CA ASP A 184 14.28 21.21 11.72
C ASP A 184 14.06 20.87 13.20
N LYS A 185 12.79 20.68 13.54
CA LYS A 185 12.35 20.44 14.92
C LYS A 185 12.05 18.97 15.18
N ASN A 186 12.20 18.06 14.22
CA ASN A 186 11.96 16.64 14.42
C ASN A 186 12.88 16.07 15.51
N GLN A 187 12.32 15.23 16.38
CA GLN A 187 13.11 14.40 17.30
C GLN A 187 13.61 13.17 16.52
N LEU A 188 14.75 13.30 15.83
CA LEU A 188 15.34 12.19 15.09
C LEU A 188 15.78 11.09 16.07
N ILE A 189 15.51 9.84 15.70
CA ILE A 189 15.86 8.67 16.51
C ILE A 189 17.23 8.21 16.07
N LYS A 190 18.19 8.24 16.99
CA LYS A 190 19.56 7.77 16.79
C LYS A 190 19.70 6.39 17.44
N ILE A 191 20.02 5.37 16.65
CA ILE A 191 20.35 4.02 17.14
C ILE A 191 21.83 3.78 16.91
N GLN A 192 22.57 3.52 17.99
CA GLN A 192 24.00 3.21 17.89
C GLN A 192 24.19 1.69 17.80
N GLN A 193 24.88 1.22 16.76
CA GLN A 193 25.18 -0.20 16.56
C GLN A 193 26.55 -0.35 15.88
N ASN A 194 27.45 -1.14 16.48
CA ASN A 194 28.78 -1.45 15.95
C ASN A 194 29.61 -0.21 15.58
N GLY A 195 29.50 0.87 16.35
CA GLY A 195 30.21 2.14 16.10
C GLY A 195 29.62 2.98 14.96
N ILE A 196 28.49 2.57 14.37
CA ILE A 196 27.76 3.31 13.34
C ILE A 196 26.49 3.89 13.97
N ASP A 197 26.20 5.15 13.63
CA ASP A 197 24.96 5.82 14.01
C ASP A 197 23.91 5.65 12.90
N PHE A 198 22.76 5.09 13.25
CA PHE A 198 21.60 4.99 12.37
C PHE A 198 20.59 6.05 12.77
N ILE A 199 20.23 6.93 11.84
CA ILE A 199 19.30 8.04 12.08
C ILE A 199 17.97 7.73 11.40
N ILE A 200 16.91 7.66 12.18
CA ILE A 200 15.55 7.34 11.71
C ILE A 200 14.65 8.56 11.94
N HIS A 201 13.91 8.94 10.90
CA HIS A 201 12.90 9.97 11.02
C HIS A 201 11.75 9.47 11.91
N PRO A 202 11.22 10.27 12.87
CA PRO A 202 10.17 9.83 13.79
C PRO A 202 8.93 9.31 13.06
N LEU A 203 8.56 9.93 11.93
CA LEU A 203 7.43 9.49 11.11
C LEU A 203 7.66 8.14 10.42
N HIS A 204 8.90 7.77 10.05
CA HIS A 204 9.17 6.43 9.53
C HIS A 204 8.91 5.38 10.60
N LEU A 205 9.43 5.60 11.81
CA LEU A 205 9.17 4.69 12.93
C LEU A 205 7.68 4.62 13.24
N PHE A 206 6.99 5.77 13.31
CA PHE A 206 5.56 5.80 13.60
C PHE A 206 4.73 5.01 12.58
N CYS A 207 4.99 5.22 11.28
CA CYS A 207 4.28 4.53 10.22
C CYS A 207 4.54 3.01 10.17
N ALA A 208 5.76 2.57 10.50
CA ALA A 208 6.18 1.17 10.42
C ALA A 208 5.94 0.37 11.71
N HIS A 209 5.98 1.00 12.88
CA HIS A 209 6.00 0.31 14.17
C HIS A 209 4.64 0.32 14.88
N TYR A 210 3.86 1.40 14.80
CA TYR A 210 2.57 1.53 15.50
C TYR A 210 1.42 0.87 14.73
N GLY A 211 1.44 -0.46 14.69
CA GLY A 211 0.47 -1.28 13.97
C GLY A 211 0.68 -1.28 12.44
N MET A 212 0.21 -2.33 11.80
CA MET A 212 0.32 -2.55 10.36
C MET A 212 -0.75 -1.78 9.60
N SER A 213 -1.96 -1.67 10.15
CA SER A 213 -3.02 -0.87 9.51
C SER A 213 -2.73 0.61 9.60
N ALA A 214 -2.86 1.32 8.48
CA ALA A 214 -2.64 2.75 8.44
C ALA A 214 -3.67 3.53 9.27
N ASP A 215 -4.86 2.96 9.47
CA ASP A 215 -5.94 3.55 10.25
C ASP A 215 -5.59 3.66 11.75
N ILE A 216 -4.70 2.79 12.29
CA ILE A 216 -4.18 2.93 13.66
C ILE A 216 -3.44 4.26 13.81
N LYS A 217 -2.57 4.60 12.84
CA LYS A 217 -1.81 5.85 12.84
C LYS A 217 -2.74 7.05 12.78
N ARG A 218 -3.76 7.01 11.90
CA ARG A 218 -4.79 8.05 11.83
C ARG A 218 -5.54 8.20 13.15
N ILE A 219 -5.99 7.10 13.76
CA ILE A 219 -6.75 7.17 15.01
C ILE A 219 -5.91 7.78 16.13
N LEU A 220 -4.63 7.37 16.24
CA LEU A 220 -3.69 7.91 17.22
C LEU A 220 -3.36 9.39 17.03
N THR A 221 -3.39 9.91 15.79
CA THR A 221 -3.10 11.33 15.55
C THR A 221 -4.34 12.22 15.60
N THR A 222 -5.52 11.68 15.26
CA THR A 222 -6.75 12.46 15.12
C THR A 222 -7.52 12.60 16.44
N TYR A 223 -7.68 11.52 17.22
CA TYR A 223 -8.61 11.49 18.37
C TYR A 223 -7.91 11.63 19.72
N ASP A 224 -8.66 12.06 20.73
CA ASP A 224 -8.21 11.96 22.12
C ASP A 224 -8.19 10.51 22.61
N TRP A 225 -7.49 10.28 23.73
CA TRP A 225 -7.30 8.96 24.28
C TRP A 225 -8.60 8.18 24.52
N ASN A 226 -9.69 8.82 24.94
CA ASN A 226 -10.94 8.10 25.22
C ASN A 226 -11.56 7.56 23.94
N GLU A 227 -11.58 8.37 22.88
CA GLU A 227 -12.07 7.95 21.57
C GLU A 227 -11.12 6.95 20.90
N VAL A 228 -9.80 7.07 21.11
CA VAL A 228 -8.81 6.03 20.72
C VAL A 228 -9.16 4.68 21.34
N LYS A 229 -9.36 4.61 22.67
CA LYS A 229 -9.73 3.35 23.36
C LYS A 229 -11.00 2.73 22.78
N LYS A 230 -12.00 3.58 22.49
CA LYS A 230 -13.29 3.14 21.91
C LYS A 230 -13.10 2.59 20.50
N ARG A 231 -12.32 3.24 19.63
CA ARG A 231 -12.09 2.80 18.25
C ARG A 231 -11.19 1.57 18.16
N PHE A 232 -10.26 1.41 19.11
CA PHE A 232 -9.40 0.24 19.23
C PHE A 232 -10.07 -0.92 19.97
N TYR A 233 -11.31 -0.75 20.45
CA TYR A 233 -12.05 -1.76 21.21
C TYR A 233 -11.28 -2.30 22.44
N LEU A 234 -10.44 -1.46 23.06
CA LEU A 234 -9.57 -1.90 24.17
C LEU A 234 -10.35 -2.32 25.42
N ASP A 235 -11.49 -1.67 25.65
CA ASP A 235 -12.37 -1.94 26.79
C ASP A 235 -13.41 -3.05 26.47
N ILE A 236 -13.45 -3.56 25.24
CA ILE A 236 -14.38 -4.64 24.83
C ILE A 236 -13.76 -6.00 25.13
N ASN A 237 -14.58 -6.89 25.69
CA ASN A 237 -14.25 -8.29 25.93
C ASN A 237 -15.41 -9.17 25.48
N GLU A 238 -15.09 -10.31 24.88
CA GLU A 238 -16.04 -11.36 24.54
C GLU A 238 -16.38 -12.18 25.80
N PRO A 239 -17.65 -12.27 26.22
CA PRO A 239 -18.01 -12.94 27.47
C PRO A 239 -17.58 -14.40 27.57
N SER A 240 -17.59 -15.12 26.46
CA SER A 240 -17.14 -16.52 26.42
C SER A 240 -15.65 -16.71 26.71
N LEU A 241 -14.85 -15.64 26.60
CA LEU A 241 -13.40 -15.65 26.77
C LEU A 241 -12.93 -14.88 28.01
N TYR A 242 -13.80 -14.59 28.99
CA TYR A 242 -13.40 -13.86 30.21
C TYR A 242 -12.31 -14.56 31.04
N HIS A 243 -12.15 -15.87 30.87
CA HIS A 243 -11.14 -16.66 31.57
C HIS A 243 -9.73 -16.53 30.96
N GLU A 244 -9.60 -15.93 29.78
CA GLU A 244 -8.33 -15.77 29.07
C GLU A 244 -8.11 -14.35 28.51
N LYS A 245 -6.85 -13.98 28.30
CA LYS A 245 -6.50 -12.70 27.68
C LYS A 245 -6.83 -12.76 26.20
N HIS A 246 -7.60 -11.78 25.73
CA HIS A 246 -8.00 -11.70 24.33
C HIS A 246 -8.20 -10.25 23.87
N VAL A 247 -8.11 -10.04 22.57
CA VAL A 247 -8.36 -8.75 21.94
C VAL A 247 -9.48 -8.83 20.91
N VAL A 248 -10.27 -7.76 20.83
CA VAL A 248 -11.30 -7.60 19.80
C VAL A 248 -10.73 -6.71 18.70
N VAL A 249 -10.55 -7.27 17.51
CA VAL A 249 -9.99 -6.54 16.37
C VAL A 249 -11.12 -5.92 15.57
N SER A 250 -11.05 -4.60 15.37
CA SER A 250 -11.99 -3.87 14.51
C SER A 250 -11.89 -4.34 13.07
N LYS A 251 -13.02 -4.30 12.34
CA LYS A 251 -13.09 -4.69 10.93
C LYS A 251 -12.20 -3.87 9.99
N TYR A 252 -11.71 -2.72 10.44
CA TYR A 252 -10.81 -1.84 9.68
C TYR A 252 -9.33 -2.19 9.88
N PHE A 253 -9.03 -3.12 10.78
CA PHE A 253 -7.66 -3.53 11.08
C PHE A 253 -7.36 -4.92 10.52
N VAL A 254 -6.10 -5.15 10.18
CA VAL A 254 -5.60 -6.48 9.83
C VAL A 254 -5.40 -7.31 11.09
N LYS A 255 -5.47 -8.64 10.97
CA LYS A 255 -5.31 -9.55 12.12
C LYS A 255 -4.01 -9.31 12.89
N LYS A 256 -2.93 -8.97 12.18
CA LYS A 256 -1.61 -8.70 12.77
C LYS A 256 -1.60 -7.56 13.78
N ASP A 257 -2.53 -6.61 13.67
CA ASP A 257 -2.67 -5.53 14.65
C ASP A 257 -3.09 -6.04 16.03
N ALA A 258 -3.60 -7.27 16.13
CA ALA A 258 -3.88 -7.92 17.40
C ALA A 258 -2.67 -7.92 18.35
N ILE A 259 -1.45 -7.99 17.83
CA ILE A 259 -0.22 -7.95 18.64
C ILE A 259 -0.09 -6.60 19.34
N PHE A 260 -0.12 -5.51 18.58
CA PHE A 260 -0.07 -4.16 19.14
C PHE A 260 -1.23 -3.92 20.13
N LEU A 261 -2.46 -4.30 19.75
CA LEU A 261 -3.64 -4.13 20.60
C LEU A 261 -3.57 -4.96 21.89
N TYR A 262 -2.99 -6.16 21.84
CA TYR A 262 -2.83 -7.04 23.00
C TYR A 262 -1.88 -6.43 24.03
N HIS A 263 -0.73 -5.96 23.57
CA HIS A 263 0.20 -5.23 24.43
C HIS A 263 -0.42 -3.94 24.95
N LEU A 264 -1.11 -3.18 24.10
CA LEU A 264 -1.76 -1.94 24.52
C LEU A 264 -2.82 -2.15 25.62
N LYS A 265 -3.51 -3.30 25.59
CA LYS A 265 -4.54 -3.66 26.57
C LYS A 265 -3.95 -4.21 27.88
N TYR A 266 -2.89 -5.02 27.80
CA TYR A 266 -2.41 -5.80 28.95
C TYR A 266 -1.05 -5.35 29.50
N ASP A 267 -0.20 -4.71 28.71
CA ASP A 267 1.06 -4.09 29.14
C ASP A 267 0.84 -2.61 29.47
N LYS A 268 0.39 -2.39 30.71
CA LYS A 268 0.09 -1.04 31.21
C LYS A 268 1.34 -0.22 31.51
N ALA A 269 2.43 -0.89 31.89
CA ALA A 269 3.63 -0.22 32.37
C ALA A 269 4.40 0.44 31.22
N VAL A 270 4.47 -0.24 30.07
CA VAL A 270 5.26 0.23 28.92
C VAL A 270 4.36 0.64 27.77
N THR A 271 3.62 -0.30 27.17
CA THR A 271 2.92 -0.03 25.91
C THR A 271 1.79 0.99 26.03
N LEU A 272 0.97 0.87 27.07
CA LEU A 272 -0.09 1.84 27.34
C LEU A 272 0.47 3.24 27.61
N GLU A 273 1.49 3.34 28.46
CA GLU A 273 2.11 4.60 28.83
C GLU A 273 2.69 5.30 27.60
N ARG A 274 3.61 4.64 26.88
CA ARG A 274 4.28 5.23 25.69
C ARG A 274 3.29 5.62 24.60
N THR A 275 2.27 4.79 24.34
CA THR A 275 1.26 5.07 23.30
C THR A 275 0.35 6.25 23.69
N LYS A 276 -0.08 6.30 24.96
CA LYS A 276 -0.92 7.39 25.47
C LYS A 276 -0.14 8.70 25.53
N THR A 277 1.11 8.66 25.95
CA THR A 277 2.02 9.82 25.97
C THR A 277 2.21 10.36 24.56
N LEU A 278 2.49 9.50 23.57
CA LEU A 278 2.57 9.90 22.17
C LEU A 278 1.27 10.55 21.66
N ASN A 279 0.11 9.94 21.92
CA ASN A 279 -1.19 10.51 21.53
C ASN A 279 -1.40 11.90 22.15
N ASN A 280 -1.09 12.08 23.44
CA ASN A 280 -1.21 13.37 24.11
C ASN A 280 -0.23 14.41 23.55
N GLU A 281 1.03 14.03 23.28
CA GLU A 281 2.02 14.93 22.66
C GLU A 281 1.57 15.42 21.28
N ILE A 282 0.99 14.54 20.45
CA ILE A 282 0.43 14.90 19.15
C ILE A 282 -0.72 15.92 19.31
N LYS A 283 -1.64 15.70 20.28
CA LYS A 283 -2.74 16.64 20.53
C LYS A 283 -2.25 17.99 21.04
N ILE A 284 -1.23 18.01 21.89
CA ILE A 284 -0.60 19.26 22.33
C ILE A 284 0.10 19.96 21.15
N SER A 285 0.71 19.20 20.23
CA SER A 285 1.36 19.76 19.04
C SER A 285 0.39 20.43 18.08
N ASP A 286 -0.88 20.02 18.04
CA ASP A 286 -1.95 20.69 17.29
C ASP A 286 -2.17 22.12 17.82
N GLU A 287 -2.15 22.29 19.15
CA GLU A 287 -2.37 23.58 19.83
C GLU A 287 -1.10 24.44 19.92
N ASN A 288 0.07 23.81 20.04
CA ASN A 288 1.37 24.45 20.14
C ASN A 288 2.44 23.59 19.46
N PRO A 289 2.97 23.98 18.27
CA PRO A 289 3.86 23.13 17.48
C PRO A 289 5.13 22.78 18.24
N LYS A 290 5.10 21.59 18.87
CA LYS A 290 6.18 20.98 19.62
C LYS A 290 6.65 19.75 18.85
N PRO A 291 7.96 19.46 18.86
CA PRO A 291 8.51 18.21 18.35
C PRO A 291 7.78 17.00 18.94
N ILE A 292 7.35 16.06 18.10
CA ILE A 292 6.74 14.80 18.55
C ILE A 292 7.85 13.79 18.82
N LYS A 293 7.86 13.17 20.00
CA LYS A 293 8.82 12.12 20.35
C LYS A 293 8.20 10.74 20.12
N VAL A 294 8.55 10.10 19.02
CA VAL A 294 8.05 8.74 18.70
C VAL A 294 8.93 7.69 19.37
N GLN A 295 8.37 6.95 20.32
CA GLN A 295 9.05 5.87 21.04
C GLN A 295 8.82 4.50 20.42
N PHE A 296 9.66 3.53 20.75
CA PHE A 296 9.31 2.12 20.54
C PHE A 296 8.21 1.77 21.53
N TRP A 297 7.09 1.22 21.10
CA TRP A 297 5.93 1.06 21.97
C TRP A 297 6.06 -0.12 22.95
N HIS A 298 7.10 -0.95 22.83
CA HIS A 298 7.44 -1.99 23.80
C HIS A 298 8.92 -1.94 24.20
N ASP A 299 9.29 -2.67 25.25
CA ASP A 299 10.65 -2.68 25.85
C ASP A 299 11.59 -3.74 25.25
N GLN A 300 11.05 -4.68 24.47
CA GLN A 300 11.86 -5.71 23.79
C GLN A 300 12.69 -5.12 22.65
N LYS A 301 13.77 -5.83 22.28
CA LYS A 301 14.61 -5.47 21.14
C LYS A 301 13.79 -5.44 19.84
N VAL A 302 13.92 -4.35 19.10
CA VAL A 302 13.29 -4.15 17.80
C VAL A 302 14.35 -4.22 16.71
N GLN A 303 14.23 -5.21 15.84
CA GLN A 303 15.01 -5.32 14.62
C GLN A 303 14.26 -4.61 13.49
N LEU A 304 14.96 -3.71 12.81
CA LEU A 304 14.47 -2.94 11.68
C LEU A 304 15.31 -3.29 10.46
N LYS A 305 14.65 -3.64 9.35
CA LYS A 305 15.27 -3.70 8.04
C LYS A 305 15.00 -2.36 7.35
N ILE A 306 16.06 -1.62 7.05
CA ILE A 306 15.98 -0.26 6.50
C ILE A 306 16.73 -0.14 5.18
N ARG A 307 16.25 0.73 4.30
CA ARG A 307 17.05 1.26 3.17
C ARG A 307 17.72 2.55 3.63
N GLY A 308 19.05 2.62 3.49
CA GLY A 308 19.87 3.67 4.11
C GLY A 308 20.69 4.50 3.13
N ILE A 309 20.82 5.78 3.43
CA ILE A 309 21.71 6.75 2.78
C ILE A 309 22.96 6.90 3.64
N GLU A 310 24.13 6.60 3.07
CA GLU A 310 25.42 6.71 3.78
C GLU A 310 25.90 8.17 3.79
N LEU A 311 26.05 8.74 4.99
CA LEU A 311 26.47 10.12 5.25
C LEU A 311 27.73 10.15 6.14
N ASN A 312 28.84 9.61 5.64
CA ASN A 312 30.16 9.58 6.29
C ASN A 312 30.14 9.21 7.79
N GLY A 313 30.04 7.91 8.09
CA GLY A 313 29.99 7.39 9.47
C GLY A 313 28.58 7.36 10.08
N VAL A 314 27.58 7.90 9.38
CA VAL A 314 26.17 7.87 9.74
C VAL A 314 25.36 7.25 8.61
N ILE A 315 24.31 6.49 8.93
CA ILE A 315 23.35 5.96 7.97
C ILE A 315 21.99 6.60 8.25
N LEU A 316 21.51 7.42 7.32
CA LEU A 316 20.18 8.01 7.38
C LEU A 316 19.16 7.04 6.76
N CYS A 317 18.16 6.64 7.54
CA CYS A 317 17.06 5.80 7.08
C CYS A 317 16.20 6.56 6.06
N ALA A 318 16.12 6.04 4.84
CA ALA A 318 15.25 6.53 3.81
C ALA A 318 13.85 5.88 3.88
N GLU A 319 13.83 4.59 4.26
CA GLU A 319 12.63 3.77 4.37
C GLU A 319 12.86 2.62 5.35
N ILE A 320 11.86 2.28 6.17
CA ILE A 320 11.80 1.03 6.93
C ILE A 320 10.98 0.04 6.09
N VAL A 321 11.59 -1.07 5.70
CA VAL A 321 10.99 -2.10 4.83
C VAL A 321 10.64 -3.38 5.57
N GLY A 322 11.05 -3.52 6.83
CA GLY A 322 10.65 -4.65 7.66
C GLY A 322 10.93 -4.44 9.14
N ILE A 323 10.22 -5.21 9.98
CA ILE A 323 10.32 -5.16 11.44
C ILE A 323 10.03 -6.53 12.06
N ASN A 324 10.64 -6.83 13.20
CA ASN A 324 10.26 -8.02 13.97
C ASN A 324 9.02 -7.76 14.86
N GLN A 325 8.35 -8.85 15.25
CA GLN A 325 7.30 -8.81 16.26
C GLN A 325 7.90 -8.95 17.67
N PRO A 326 7.28 -8.36 18.71
CA PRO A 326 7.61 -8.68 20.08
C PRO A 326 7.26 -10.13 20.40
N ILE A 327 8.13 -10.78 21.15
CA ILE A 327 7.99 -12.16 21.61
C ILE A 327 6.98 -12.19 22.76
N GLY A 328 6.18 -13.25 22.85
CA GLY A 328 5.27 -13.48 23.97
C GLY A 328 4.28 -14.60 23.69
N ASP A 329 3.36 -14.81 24.62
CA ASP A 329 2.32 -15.85 24.57
C ASP A 329 1.47 -15.76 23.29
N ASP A 330 0.87 -16.87 22.86
CA ASP A 330 -0.10 -16.89 21.77
C ASP A 330 -1.21 -15.85 21.99
N ILE A 331 -1.67 -15.23 20.90
CA ILE A 331 -2.70 -14.19 20.97
C ILE A 331 -4.04 -14.76 20.55
N THR A 332 -4.99 -14.78 21.49
CA THR A 332 -6.40 -14.98 21.15
C THR A 332 -6.99 -13.66 20.62
N LEU A 333 -7.50 -13.70 19.39
CA LEU A 333 -8.18 -12.57 18.76
C LEU A 333 -9.62 -12.93 18.36
N VAL A 334 -10.53 -12.00 18.64
CA VAL A 334 -11.94 -12.05 18.26
C VAL A 334 -12.16 -11.02 17.16
N LEU A 335 -12.68 -11.45 16.02
CA LEU A 335 -13.04 -10.52 14.95
C LEU A 335 -14.37 -9.84 15.28
N HIS A 336 -14.36 -8.51 15.40
CA HIS A 336 -15.59 -7.78 15.67
C HIS A 336 -16.55 -7.89 14.47
N ARG A 337 -17.69 -8.53 14.68
CA ARG A 337 -18.85 -8.46 13.78
C ARG A 337 -19.87 -7.57 14.46
N ASN A 338 -20.32 -6.51 13.76
CA ASN A 338 -21.37 -5.64 14.28
C ASN A 338 -22.55 -6.52 14.74
N LYS A 339 -23.00 -6.37 16.00
CA LYS A 339 -24.35 -6.80 16.38
C LYS A 339 -25.33 -6.10 15.43
N LYS A 340 -26.29 -6.83 14.87
CA LYS A 340 -27.47 -6.19 14.28
C LYS A 340 -28.09 -5.40 15.42
N GLU A 341 -28.02 -4.06 15.38
CA GLU A 341 -28.84 -3.27 16.28
C GLU A 341 -30.30 -3.65 16.00
N GLU A 342 -31.03 -4.02 17.05
CA GLU A 342 -32.48 -4.05 17.00
C GLU A 342 -32.92 -2.60 16.76
N GLU A 343 -33.16 -2.25 15.50
CA GLU A 343 -33.77 -0.98 15.15
C GLU A 343 -35.06 -0.83 15.96
N LYS A 344 -35.17 0.29 16.69
CA LYS A 344 -36.38 0.73 17.38
C LYS A 344 -37.60 0.40 16.54
N ASN A 345 -38.55 -0.32 17.14
CA ASN A 345 -39.84 -0.74 16.58
C ASN A 345 -40.48 0.34 15.68
N ILE A 346 -40.15 0.30 14.39
CA ILE A 346 -41.00 0.85 13.34
C ILE A 346 -41.90 -0.32 12.96
N GLN A 347 -43.16 -0.27 13.41
CA GLN A 347 -44.20 -1.16 12.91
C GLN A 347 -44.28 -0.97 11.39
N SER A 348 -43.72 -1.89 10.62
CA SER A 348 -44.03 -2.01 9.20
C SER A 348 -44.26 -3.47 8.87
N ASN A 349 -45.47 -3.73 8.37
CA ASN A 349 -45.99 -5.01 7.91
C ASN A 349 -44.97 -5.78 7.05
N GLY A 350 -44.81 -7.07 7.35
CA GLY A 350 -44.61 -8.16 6.39
C GLY A 350 -43.41 -8.17 5.44
N ASN A 351 -42.52 -7.17 5.44
CA ASN A 351 -41.41 -7.13 4.49
C ASN A 351 -40.08 -7.44 5.17
N GLU A 352 -39.45 -8.53 4.70
CA GLU A 352 -38.06 -8.90 4.98
C GLU A 352 -37.15 -7.67 4.84
N LYS A 353 -36.45 -7.29 5.92
CA LYS A 353 -35.45 -6.22 5.85
C LYS A 353 -34.13 -6.79 5.29
N PRO A 354 -33.63 -6.32 4.14
CA PRO A 354 -32.41 -6.82 3.53
C PRO A 354 -31.18 -6.46 4.37
N ALA A 355 -30.24 -7.39 4.50
CA ALA A 355 -28.99 -7.19 5.24
C ALA A 355 -27.84 -6.89 4.28
N ILE A 356 -27.41 -5.64 4.19
CA ILE A 356 -26.43 -5.16 3.20
C ILE A 356 -25.01 -5.61 3.62
N LYS A 357 -24.33 -6.40 2.77
CA LYS A 357 -22.95 -6.88 3.02
C LYS A 357 -21.92 -5.87 2.52
N LYS A 358 -20.80 -5.70 3.25
CA LYS A 358 -19.63 -4.92 2.79
C LYS A 358 -18.72 -5.82 1.95
N TYR A 359 -18.26 -5.31 0.80
CA TYR A 359 -17.33 -5.98 -0.12
C TYR A 359 -15.88 -5.59 0.18
N LYS A 360 -14.94 -6.55 0.09
CA LYS A 360 -13.51 -6.37 0.35
C LYS A 360 -12.71 -7.06 -0.77
N ARG A 361 -11.93 -6.30 -1.54
CA ARG A 361 -11.03 -6.81 -2.60
C ARG A 361 -9.69 -7.28 -1.97
N GLU A 362 -9.21 -8.50 -2.24
CA GLU A 362 -8.04 -9.10 -1.54
C GLU A 362 -6.87 -9.62 -2.40
N VAL A 363 -6.79 -9.34 -3.72
CA VAL A 363 -5.66 -9.79 -4.58
C VAL A 363 -4.91 -8.59 -5.18
N ASN A 364 -3.58 -8.73 -5.37
CA ASN A 364 -2.76 -7.77 -6.10
C ASN A 364 -3.19 -7.75 -7.57
N THR A 365 -4.06 -6.80 -7.87
CA THR A 365 -4.51 -6.52 -9.21
C THR A 365 -3.95 -5.19 -9.65
N GLU A 366 -3.46 -5.11 -10.88
CA GLU A 366 -3.31 -3.83 -11.54
C GLU A 366 -4.72 -3.28 -11.76
N TYR A 367 -5.10 -2.26 -10.98
CA TYR A 367 -6.40 -1.61 -11.11
C TYR A 367 -6.34 -0.55 -12.21
N LEU A 368 -7.17 -0.70 -13.23
CA LEU A 368 -7.54 0.39 -14.13
C LEU A 368 -8.49 1.33 -13.36
N SER A 369 -7.93 2.40 -12.81
CA SER A 369 -8.61 3.64 -12.36
C SER A 369 -9.69 3.59 -11.25
N THR A 370 -9.33 3.50 -9.96
CA THR A 370 -10.14 4.15 -8.91
C THR A 370 -9.39 5.38 -8.48
N LYS A 371 -9.98 6.55 -8.73
CA LYS A 371 -9.36 7.83 -8.40
C LYS A 371 -9.33 8.00 -6.88
N ILE A 372 -8.14 8.19 -6.31
CA ILE A 372 -8.01 8.61 -4.91
C ILE A 372 -8.56 10.03 -4.78
N THR A 373 -9.35 10.28 -3.73
CA THR A 373 -9.87 11.59 -3.38
C THR A 373 -9.45 11.99 -1.97
N ASP A 374 -9.41 13.30 -1.71
CA ASP A 374 -9.13 13.85 -0.37
C ASP A 374 -10.41 14.05 0.47
N SER A 375 -11.52 13.49 0.00
CA SER A 375 -12.81 13.56 0.70
C SER A 375 -13.01 12.33 1.58
N GLU A 376 -13.74 12.52 2.69
CA GLU A 376 -14.05 11.43 3.60
C GLU A 376 -15.00 10.39 2.96
N PRO A 377 -14.81 9.08 3.22
CA PRO A 377 -15.65 8.03 2.68
C PRO A 377 -17.12 8.16 3.09
N ASN A 378 -18.02 8.09 2.12
CA ASN A 378 -19.47 8.12 2.34
C ASN A 378 -20.24 6.93 1.75
N ASN A 379 -19.51 5.95 1.24
CA ASN A 379 -20.01 4.70 0.68
C ASN A 379 -19.51 3.49 1.47
N ARG A 380 -20.34 2.46 1.61
CA ARG A 380 -20.02 1.23 2.37
C ARG A 380 -18.92 0.36 1.72
N THR A 381 -18.60 0.62 0.46
CA THR A 381 -17.51 -0.02 -0.30
C THR A 381 -16.16 0.31 0.32
N SER A 382 -15.28 -0.69 0.37
CA SER A 382 -13.92 -0.52 0.86
C SER A 382 -12.93 -1.27 -0.01
N GLN A 383 -11.81 -0.61 -0.33
CA GLN A 383 -10.70 -1.18 -1.09
C GLN A 383 -9.50 -1.34 -0.17
N SER A 384 -8.93 -2.53 -0.15
CA SER A 384 -7.69 -2.81 0.58
C SER A 384 -6.49 -2.48 -0.31
N ILE A 385 -5.54 -1.72 0.23
CA ILE A 385 -4.31 -1.31 -0.48
C ILE A 385 -3.12 -1.79 0.36
N ARG A 386 -2.32 -2.68 -0.22
CA ARG A 386 -1.20 -3.33 0.48
C ARG A 386 0.12 -2.74 0.03
N LYS A 387 0.97 -2.38 0.98
CA LYS A 387 2.38 -2.13 0.72
C LYS A 387 3.21 -3.28 1.29
N LYS A 388 4.12 -3.80 0.47
CA LYS A 388 5.06 -4.86 0.86
C LYS A 388 5.89 -4.43 2.07
N PHE A 389 5.97 -5.31 3.07
CA PHE A 389 6.66 -5.03 4.32
C PHE A 389 7.08 -6.34 4.99
N GLU A 390 8.38 -6.53 5.19
CA GLU A 390 8.94 -7.80 5.66
C GLU A 390 8.76 -7.99 7.17
N GLU A 391 8.27 -9.17 7.56
CA GLU A 391 8.19 -9.58 8.97
C GLU A 391 9.47 -10.32 9.34
N LEU A 392 10.23 -9.77 10.28
CA LEU A 392 11.53 -10.30 10.69
C LEU A 392 11.39 -11.23 11.91
N GLY A 393 12.28 -12.21 12.01
CA GLY A 393 12.35 -13.10 13.17
C GLY A 393 11.15 -14.06 13.27
N GLN A 394 10.82 -14.44 14.51
CA GLN A 394 9.76 -15.41 14.76
C GLN A 394 8.37 -14.75 14.75
N LYS A 395 7.45 -15.32 13.96
CA LYS A 395 6.04 -14.91 13.93
C LYS A 395 5.31 -15.40 15.17
N ARG A 396 4.50 -14.54 15.76
CA ARG A 396 3.66 -14.89 16.91
C ARG A 396 2.42 -15.64 16.44
N ILE A 397 2.02 -16.67 17.19
CA ILE A 397 0.83 -17.46 16.87
C ILE A 397 -0.42 -16.65 17.22
N MET A 398 -1.37 -16.61 16.27
CA MET A 398 -2.64 -15.90 16.40
C MET A 398 -3.81 -16.88 16.30
N ASN A 399 -4.53 -17.07 17.40
CA ASN A 399 -5.71 -17.92 17.48
C ASN A 399 -6.96 -17.08 17.21
N THR A 400 -7.55 -17.24 16.02
CA THR A 400 -8.79 -16.53 15.65
C THR A 400 -10.01 -17.27 16.20
N VAL A 401 -10.74 -16.66 17.13
CA VAL A 401 -12.00 -17.21 17.64
C VAL A 401 -13.17 -16.65 16.84
N HIS A 402 -13.97 -17.56 16.29
CA HIS A 402 -15.23 -17.25 15.63
C HIS A 402 -16.37 -17.44 16.63
N VAL A 403 -16.84 -16.33 17.23
CA VAL A 403 -18.01 -16.35 18.10
C VAL A 403 -19.25 -16.64 17.24
N GLN A 404 -19.81 -17.84 17.40
CA GLN A 404 -21.09 -18.21 16.78
C GLN A 404 -22.22 -17.56 17.60
N HIS A 405 -22.93 -16.61 17.00
CA HIS A 405 -24.23 -16.22 17.55
C HIS A 405 -25.26 -17.29 17.21
N GLN A 406 -25.86 -17.91 18.23
CA GLN A 406 -27.11 -18.66 18.08
C GLN A 406 -28.23 -17.69 17.70
N ASN A 407 -28.40 -17.43 16.40
CA ASN A 407 -29.57 -16.73 15.90
C ASN A 407 -30.70 -17.75 15.71
N ASN A 408 -31.65 -17.77 16.64
CA ASN A 408 -32.90 -18.52 16.52
C ASN A 408 -33.93 -17.87 15.55
N ASN A 409 -33.51 -17.01 14.62
CA ASN A 409 -34.40 -16.42 13.63
C ASN A 409 -33.97 -16.79 12.21
N SER A 410 -34.71 -17.73 11.63
CA SER A 410 -34.61 -18.24 10.26
C SER A 410 -35.23 -17.28 9.24
N HIS A 411 -34.93 -15.98 9.30
CA HIS A 411 -35.33 -15.06 8.24
C HIS A 411 -34.17 -14.96 7.25
N GLN A 412 -34.39 -15.49 6.04
CA GLN A 412 -33.45 -15.40 4.92
C GLN A 412 -33.30 -13.92 4.55
N THR A 413 -32.31 -13.24 5.13
CA THR A 413 -32.00 -11.87 4.71
C THR A 413 -31.35 -11.91 3.33
N LYS A 414 -32.05 -11.43 2.30
CA LYS A 414 -31.43 -11.10 1.00
C LYS A 414 -30.40 -9.99 1.22
N GLY A 415 -29.17 -10.24 0.78
CA GLY A 415 -28.13 -9.22 0.80
C GLY A 415 -28.36 -8.22 -0.31
N MET A 416 -28.65 -6.97 0.02
CA MET A 416 -28.57 -5.89 -0.98
C MET A 416 -27.11 -5.48 -1.09
N GLN A 417 -26.65 -5.19 -2.30
CA GLN A 417 -25.33 -4.58 -2.49
C GLN A 417 -25.44 -3.08 -2.24
N PRO A 418 -24.46 -2.46 -1.57
CA PRO A 418 -24.40 -1.00 -1.52
C PRO A 418 -24.21 -0.46 -2.94
N LYS A 419 -24.67 0.77 -3.22
CA LYS A 419 -24.34 1.46 -4.46
C LYS A 419 -22.81 1.45 -4.66
N GLU A 420 -22.30 1.26 -5.87
CA GLU A 420 -20.85 1.30 -6.10
C GLU A 420 -20.29 2.71 -5.88
N ALA A 421 -19.01 2.77 -5.51
CA ALA A 421 -18.30 4.03 -5.29
C ALA A 421 -17.38 4.33 -6.48
N ASP A 422 -17.48 5.54 -7.03
CA ASP A 422 -16.69 6.00 -8.17
C ASP A 422 -15.24 6.38 -7.76
N GLU A 423 -15.06 6.78 -6.50
CA GLU A 423 -13.79 7.22 -5.94
C GLU A 423 -13.53 6.51 -4.60
N ILE A 424 -12.27 6.51 -4.15
CA ILE A 424 -11.91 6.04 -2.80
C ILE A 424 -11.16 7.12 -2.03
N GLY A 425 -11.56 7.31 -0.77
CA GLY A 425 -11.02 8.33 0.12
C GLY A 425 -10.48 7.75 1.42
N PHE A 426 -9.91 8.63 2.23
CA PHE A 426 -9.36 8.32 3.54
C PHE A 426 -10.14 9.06 4.63
N GLY A 427 -10.18 8.49 5.84
CA GLY A 427 -10.77 9.15 7.00
C GLY A 427 -11.93 8.37 7.59
N ASP A 428 -12.80 9.09 8.31
CA ASP A 428 -13.98 8.48 8.90
C ASP A 428 -15.05 8.22 7.85
N HIS A 429 -15.77 7.12 8.06
CA HIS A 429 -16.84 6.73 7.17
C HIS A 429 -18.17 7.35 7.61
N TYR A 430 -18.78 8.18 6.77
CA TYR A 430 -20.05 8.88 7.03
C TYR A 430 -21.09 8.57 5.97
N GLY A 431 -22.19 7.92 6.35
CA GLY A 431 -23.25 7.56 5.40
C GLY A 431 -23.06 6.15 4.83
N ALA A 432 -23.79 5.85 3.76
CA ALA A 432 -23.96 4.49 3.29
C ALA A 432 -23.92 4.32 1.76
N GLU A 433 -24.52 5.26 1.04
CA GLU A 433 -24.83 5.15 -0.40
C GLU A 433 -24.27 6.33 -1.21
N GLY A 434 -23.24 7.02 -0.70
CA GLY A 434 -22.55 8.08 -1.44
C GLY A 434 -21.65 7.52 -2.54
N ASN A 435 -20.79 8.34 -3.14
CA ASN A 435 -19.94 7.89 -4.27
C ASN A 435 -18.47 7.63 -3.87
N ILE A 436 -18.12 7.74 -2.58
CA ILE A 436 -16.73 7.67 -2.11
C ILE A 436 -16.55 6.51 -1.14
N GLY A 437 -15.85 5.47 -1.59
CA GLY A 437 -15.50 4.29 -0.80
C GLY A 437 -14.32 4.52 0.13
N LEU A 438 -14.07 3.59 1.04
CA LEU A 438 -12.94 3.65 1.98
C LEU A 438 -11.69 2.99 1.37
N ALA A 439 -10.59 3.72 1.30
CA ALA A 439 -9.26 3.18 1.04
C ALA A 439 -8.60 2.71 2.36
N ALA A 440 -8.51 1.40 2.55
CA ALA A 440 -7.88 0.77 3.71
C ALA A 440 -6.43 0.36 3.38
N CYS A 441 -5.47 1.20 3.77
CA CYS A 441 -4.04 0.95 3.56
C CYS A 441 -3.43 0.13 4.71
N PHE A 442 -2.58 -0.84 4.40
CA PHE A 442 -1.83 -1.60 5.39
C PHE A 442 -0.49 -2.10 4.87
N LEU A 443 0.46 -2.25 5.81
CA LEU A 443 1.73 -2.93 5.60
C LEU A 443 1.51 -4.45 5.69
N ASP A 444 2.03 -5.21 4.73
CA ASP A 444 1.86 -6.65 4.74
C ASP A 444 3.09 -7.41 4.23
N ASP A 445 3.37 -8.54 4.87
CA ASP A 445 4.47 -9.46 4.53
C ASP A 445 4.01 -10.59 3.62
N THR A 446 2.70 -10.69 3.37
CA THR A 446 2.14 -11.78 2.60
C THR A 446 2.65 -11.66 1.17
N SER A 447 3.59 -12.54 0.81
CA SER A 447 3.74 -12.94 -0.58
C SER A 447 2.35 -13.34 -1.06
N GLU A 448 1.94 -12.80 -2.20
CA GLU A 448 0.65 -13.12 -2.83
C GLU A 448 0.37 -14.62 -2.72
N ASN A 449 -0.88 -14.97 -2.43
CA ASN A 449 -1.27 -16.35 -2.18
C ASN A 449 -0.92 -17.21 -3.41
N LYS A 450 0.24 -17.89 -3.36
CA LYS A 450 0.74 -18.76 -4.44
C LYS A 450 -0.12 -20.02 -4.63
N ASP A 451 -1.12 -20.24 -3.77
CA ASP A 451 -2.10 -21.31 -3.91
C ASP A 451 -3.19 -21.02 -4.96
N ILE A 452 -3.17 -19.85 -5.62
CA ILE A 452 -4.08 -19.57 -6.75
C ILE A 452 -3.59 -20.34 -8.00
N LYS A 453 -4.49 -21.09 -8.66
CA LYS A 453 -4.20 -21.88 -9.88
C LYS A 453 -3.50 -21.09 -11.00
N LEU A 454 -3.67 -19.77 -11.05
CA LEU A 454 -2.98 -18.90 -12.01
C LEU A 454 -1.44 -18.94 -11.85
N PHE A 455 -0.91 -19.05 -10.63
CA PHE A 455 0.53 -19.28 -10.41
C PHE A 455 0.96 -20.65 -10.95
N ARG A 456 0.14 -21.69 -10.75
CA ARG A 456 0.38 -23.02 -11.33
C ARG A 456 0.35 -22.99 -12.86
N LEU A 457 -0.54 -22.20 -13.47
CA LEU A 457 -0.56 -22.00 -14.93
C LEU A 457 0.74 -21.33 -15.42
N TRP A 458 1.23 -20.32 -14.71
CA TRP A 458 2.52 -19.69 -15.03
C TRP A 458 3.69 -20.67 -14.94
N ASP A 459 3.73 -21.50 -13.90
CA ASP A 459 4.77 -22.52 -13.76
C ASP A 459 4.70 -23.57 -14.90
N MET A 460 3.49 -24.00 -15.29
CA MET A 460 3.30 -24.88 -16.46
C MET A 460 3.74 -24.21 -17.77
N ALA A 461 3.51 -22.91 -17.93
CA ALA A 461 3.89 -22.17 -19.12
C ALA A 461 5.41 -22.06 -19.27
N LYS A 462 6.12 -21.80 -18.15
CA LYS A 462 7.59 -21.82 -18.11
C LYS A 462 8.15 -23.20 -18.44
N ASP A 463 7.65 -24.26 -17.81
CA ASP A 463 8.09 -25.62 -18.08
C ASP A 463 7.85 -26.02 -19.54
N PHE A 464 6.65 -25.73 -20.07
CA PHE A 464 6.32 -25.99 -21.46
C PHE A 464 7.23 -25.24 -22.43
N ALA A 465 7.45 -23.93 -22.22
CA ALA A 465 8.33 -23.14 -23.07
C ALA A 465 9.77 -23.68 -23.03
N LEU A 466 10.29 -23.99 -21.83
CA LEU A 466 11.63 -24.56 -21.66
C LEU A 466 11.80 -25.87 -22.43
N LYS A 467 10.85 -26.80 -22.31
CA LYS A 467 10.88 -28.11 -23.00
C LYS A 467 10.76 -28.01 -24.52
N ASN A 468 10.10 -26.98 -25.01
CA ASN A 468 9.84 -26.79 -26.44
C ASN A 468 10.74 -25.71 -27.07
N GLY A 469 11.81 -25.28 -26.39
CA GLY A 469 12.77 -24.29 -26.90
C GLY A 469 12.19 -22.88 -27.10
N GLY A 470 11.08 -22.57 -26.42
CA GLY A 470 10.34 -21.33 -26.53
C GLY A 470 10.70 -20.28 -25.50
N ARG A 471 10.00 -19.13 -25.60
CA ARG A 471 10.04 -18.04 -24.60
C ARG A 471 8.64 -17.83 -24.04
N VAL A 472 8.57 -17.46 -22.76
CA VAL A 472 7.31 -17.17 -22.09
C VAL A 472 7.38 -15.80 -21.42
N HIS A 473 6.30 -15.05 -21.49
CA HIS A 473 6.17 -13.75 -20.84
C HIS A 473 4.75 -13.61 -20.28
N TRP A 474 4.60 -13.11 -19.07
CA TRP A 474 3.31 -12.60 -18.60
C TRP A 474 3.14 -11.15 -19.05
N PHE A 475 1.89 -10.66 -19.09
CA PHE A 475 1.59 -9.32 -19.59
C PHE A 475 0.58 -8.58 -18.71
N THR A 476 0.84 -7.30 -18.47
CA THR A 476 -0.19 -6.32 -18.07
C THR A 476 -0.05 -5.01 -18.84
N PRO A 477 -1.11 -4.19 -18.97
CA PRO A 477 -1.05 -2.93 -19.69
C PRO A 477 0.01 -1.95 -19.19
N GLN A 478 0.21 -1.79 -17.87
CA GLN A 478 1.21 -0.86 -17.34
C GLN A 478 2.65 -1.37 -17.42
N LEU A 479 2.85 -2.68 -17.22
CA LEU A 479 4.20 -3.25 -17.11
C LEU A 479 4.71 -3.85 -18.42
N GLY A 480 3.83 -4.02 -19.41
CA GLY A 480 4.17 -4.69 -20.65
C GLY A 480 4.47 -6.18 -20.44
N PHE A 481 5.30 -6.76 -21.30
CA PHE A 481 5.72 -8.16 -21.20
C PHE A 481 6.87 -8.33 -20.22
N ARG A 482 6.75 -9.29 -19.30
CA ARG A 482 7.76 -9.62 -18.30
C ARG A 482 7.97 -11.12 -18.19
N ASP A 483 9.17 -11.53 -17.79
CA ASP A 483 9.62 -12.92 -17.71
C ASP A 483 9.99 -13.37 -16.29
N ASP A 484 9.83 -12.48 -15.31
CA ASP A 484 10.07 -12.75 -13.89
C ASP A 484 8.89 -13.49 -13.22
N ASN A 485 9.06 -13.82 -11.92
CA ASN A 485 8.05 -14.53 -11.13
C ASN A 485 7.16 -13.60 -10.30
N ASP A 486 7.27 -12.30 -10.47
CA ASP A 486 6.49 -11.30 -9.73
C ASP A 486 5.20 -11.01 -10.50
N LEU A 487 4.38 -12.06 -10.69
CA LEU A 487 3.16 -12.01 -11.49
C LEU A 487 2.22 -10.90 -11.01
N VAL A 488 1.70 -10.13 -11.97
CA VAL A 488 0.62 -9.16 -11.74
C VAL A 488 -0.57 -9.56 -12.60
N PHE A 489 -1.78 -9.54 -12.02
CA PHE A 489 -3.02 -9.89 -12.72
C PHE A 489 -3.75 -8.64 -13.23
N ILE A 490 -4.43 -8.78 -14.36
CA ILE A 490 -5.33 -7.75 -14.90
C ILE A 490 -6.64 -7.82 -14.11
N SER A 491 -7.08 -6.69 -13.53
CA SER A 491 -8.42 -6.60 -12.93
C SER A 491 -9.48 -6.55 -14.02
N LEU A 492 -10.50 -7.40 -13.93
CA LEU A 492 -11.64 -7.44 -14.86
C LEU A 492 -12.95 -6.89 -14.27
N ASP A 493 -12.88 -6.39 -13.04
CA ASP A 493 -13.93 -5.59 -12.38
C ASP A 493 -14.38 -4.46 -13.34
N GLN A 494 -15.59 -4.53 -13.87
CA GLN A 494 -16.28 -3.38 -14.46
C GLN A 494 -17.24 -2.80 -13.42
N ASP A 495 -17.34 -1.47 -13.37
CA ASP A 495 -18.02 -0.64 -12.36
C ASP A 495 -19.56 -0.83 -12.25
N ASN A 496 -20.10 -2.00 -12.60
CA ASN A 496 -21.50 -2.35 -12.42
C ASN A 496 -21.66 -3.87 -12.33
N ALA A 497 -21.93 -4.37 -11.12
CA ALA A 497 -22.31 -5.75 -10.81
C ALA A 497 -21.18 -6.80 -10.85
N ILE A 498 -21.38 -7.90 -10.11
CA ILE A 498 -20.51 -9.07 -10.10
C ILE A 498 -20.39 -9.60 -11.54
N ALA A 499 -19.37 -9.18 -12.27
CA ALA A 499 -18.93 -9.87 -13.46
C ALA A 499 -17.98 -10.98 -13.02
N TYR A 500 -18.42 -12.22 -13.12
CA TYR A 500 -17.48 -13.33 -13.22
C TYR A 500 -16.93 -13.32 -14.65
N PRO A 501 -15.61 -13.25 -14.88
CA PRO A 501 -14.49 -13.34 -13.93
C PRO A 501 -13.96 -11.99 -13.38
N GLU A 502 -13.31 -12.02 -12.20
CA GLU A 502 -12.83 -10.80 -11.50
C GLU A 502 -11.37 -10.42 -11.84
N ILE A 503 -10.56 -11.39 -12.27
CA ILE A 503 -9.16 -11.20 -12.69
C ILE A 503 -8.82 -12.07 -13.89
N ALA A 504 -7.85 -11.62 -14.68
CA ALA A 504 -7.22 -12.40 -15.74
C ALA A 504 -5.69 -12.45 -15.61
N LEU A 505 -5.12 -13.61 -15.96
CA LEU A 505 -3.70 -13.77 -16.26
C LEU A 505 -3.54 -13.89 -17.77
N VAL A 506 -2.65 -13.08 -18.36
CA VAL A 506 -2.30 -13.14 -19.78
C VAL A 506 -0.85 -13.58 -19.92
N ILE A 507 -0.63 -14.68 -20.62
CA ILE A 507 0.69 -15.25 -20.90
C ILE A 507 0.91 -15.33 -22.39
N ARG A 508 2.03 -14.82 -22.88
CA ARG A 508 2.50 -15.01 -24.25
C ARG A 508 3.57 -16.09 -24.29
N ILE A 509 3.39 -17.09 -25.15
CA ILE A 509 4.38 -18.13 -25.47
C ILE A 509 4.81 -17.97 -26.92
N ILE A 510 6.11 -17.96 -27.17
CA ILE A 510 6.72 -17.84 -28.49
C ILE A 510 7.48 -19.13 -28.79
N LEU A 511 7.07 -19.87 -29.82
CA LEU A 511 7.70 -21.11 -30.30
C LEU A 511 8.19 -20.89 -31.74
N ASP A 512 9.47 -20.54 -31.89
CA ASP A 512 10.06 -20.07 -33.14
C ASP A 512 9.27 -18.87 -33.71
N ASP A 513 8.61 -19.04 -34.86
CA ASP A 513 7.79 -18.04 -35.55
C ASP A 513 6.31 -18.07 -35.13
N GLU A 514 5.88 -19.02 -34.29
CA GLU A 514 4.50 -19.10 -33.80
C GLU A 514 4.35 -18.44 -32.43
N LYS A 515 3.33 -17.59 -32.28
CA LYS A 515 2.99 -16.95 -31.01
C LYS A 515 1.62 -17.39 -30.54
N PHE A 516 1.55 -17.71 -29.26
CA PHE A 516 0.34 -18.13 -28.56
C PHE A 516 0.10 -17.22 -27.37
N TYR A 517 -1.16 -16.87 -27.13
CA TYR A 517 -1.58 -16.13 -25.96
C TYR A 517 -2.55 -16.96 -25.14
N ILE A 518 -2.20 -17.21 -23.89
CA ILE A 518 -3.02 -17.94 -22.94
C ILE A 518 -3.66 -16.92 -22.01
N ILE A 519 -4.97 -16.99 -21.90
CA ILE A 519 -5.76 -16.14 -21.01
C ILE A 519 -6.53 -17.05 -20.08
N ASP A 520 -6.34 -16.84 -18.78
CA ASP A 520 -7.06 -17.60 -17.76
C ASP A 520 -7.71 -16.65 -16.77
N PHE A 521 -8.86 -17.07 -16.28
CA PHE A 521 -9.83 -16.24 -15.59
C PHE A 521 -10.16 -16.83 -14.24
N SER A 522 -10.20 -16.00 -13.20
CA SER A 522 -10.48 -16.43 -11.83
C SER A 522 -11.28 -15.39 -11.06
N GLN A 523 -11.84 -15.81 -9.93
CA GLN A 523 -12.26 -14.90 -8.86
C GLN A 523 -11.10 -14.62 -7.90
N LYS A 524 -11.11 -13.44 -7.27
CA LYS A 524 -10.10 -12.96 -6.31
C LYS A 524 -10.15 -13.75 -5.00
N SER A 525 -11.33 -14.26 -4.63
CA SER A 525 -11.59 -14.84 -3.29
C SER A 525 -11.92 -16.33 -3.27
N HIS A 526 -12.18 -16.93 -4.44
CA HIS A 526 -12.52 -18.34 -4.57
C HIS A 526 -11.80 -18.92 -5.79
N ASP A 527 -11.30 -20.15 -5.68
CA ASP A 527 -10.72 -20.91 -6.78
C ASP A 527 -11.82 -21.50 -7.71
N ILE A 528 -12.78 -20.64 -8.06
CA ILE A 528 -13.81 -20.89 -9.07
C ILE A 528 -13.24 -20.26 -10.34
N SER A 529 -12.56 -21.09 -11.13
CA SER A 529 -11.93 -20.70 -12.39
C SER A 529 -12.78 -21.18 -13.56
N MET A 530 -12.89 -20.34 -14.59
CA MET A 530 -13.47 -20.71 -15.87
C MET A 530 -12.49 -21.60 -16.61
N SER A 531 -12.95 -22.36 -17.61
CA SER A 531 -11.99 -22.88 -18.58
C SER A 531 -11.18 -21.71 -19.18
N GLY A 532 -9.88 -21.88 -19.40
CA GLY A 532 -9.05 -20.84 -20.00
C GLY A 532 -9.08 -20.89 -21.53
N ILE A 533 -8.59 -19.81 -22.15
CA ILE A 533 -8.48 -19.65 -23.60
C ILE A 533 -7.01 -19.67 -24.00
N THR A 534 -6.72 -20.25 -25.16
CA THR A 534 -5.45 -20.07 -25.87
C THR A 534 -5.75 -19.60 -27.28
N TYR A 535 -5.07 -18.52 -27.68
CA TYR A 535 -5.19 -17.87 -28.99
C TYR A 535 -3.89 -18.04 -29.76
N LYS A 536 -3.96 -18.35 -31.06
CA LYS A 536 -2.81 -18.36 -31.97
C LYS A 536 -2.80 -17.09 -32.83
N GLU A 537 -1.74 -16.30 -32.74
CA GLU A 537 -1.59 -15.06 -33.52
C GLU A 537 -1.26 -15.39 -34.98
N SER A 538 -1.98 -14.76 -35.92
CA SER A 538 -1.64 -14.81 -37.35
C SER A 538 -0.48 -13.85 -37.66
N TYR A 539 0.22 -14.08 -38.78
CA TYR A 539 1.43 -13.32 -39.16
C TYR A 539 1.24 -11.78 -39.26
N ASP A 540 0.06 -11.32 -39.70
CA ASP A 540 -0.28 -9.90 -39.85
C ASP A 540 -1.20 -9.38 -38.72
N GLU A 541 -1.32 -10.12 -37.62
CA GLU A 541 -2.22 -9.80 -36.51
C GLU A 541 -1.46 -9.28 -35.29
N ASP A 542 -1.92 -8.18 -34.71
CA ASP A 542 -1.43 -7.69 -33.42
C ASP A 542 -2.48 -7.98 -32.33
N PHE A 543 -2.19 -8.98 -31.50
CA PHE A 543 -3.15 -9.45 -30.51
C PHE A 543 -3.39 -8.44 -29.36
N ILE A 544 -2.38 -7.64 -28.98
CA ILE A 544 -2.42 -6.78 -27.78
C ILE A 544 -2.37 -5.29 -28.13
N SER A 545 -1.78 -4.87 -29.25
CA SER A 545 -1.64 -3.46 -29.68
C SER A 545 -1.25 -2.51 -28.54
N LEU A 546 0.04 -2.40 -28.26
CA LEU A 546 0.55 -1.60 -27.13
C LEU A 546 0.21 -0.10 -27.23
N ASP A 547 0.01 0.42 -28.45
CA ASP A 547 -0.32 1.82 -28.70
C ASP A 547 -1.83 2.12 -28.62
N ASP A 548 -2.68 1.10 -28.77
CA ASP A 548 -4.14 1.19 -28.65
C ASP A 548 -4.73 -0.10 -28.07
N THR A 549 -4.45 -0.33 -26.79
CA THR A 549 -4.91 -1.53 -26.07
C THR A 549 -6.44 -1.70 -26.06
N GLN A 550 -7.22 -0.62 -26.26
CA GLN A 550 -8.69 -0.65 -26.22
C GLN A 550 -9.30 -1.29 -27.47
N SER A 551 -8.62 -1.23 -28.62
CA SER A 551 -9.05 -1.86 -29.87
C SER A 551 -8.41 -3.22 -30.13
N SER A 552 -7.64 -3.74 -29.15
CA SER A 552 -6.91 -5.00 -29.28
C SER A 552 -7.82 -6.24 -29.25
N LYS A 553 -7.36 -7.33 -29.88
CA LYS A 553 -8.04 -8.63 -29.86
C LYS A 553 -8.14 -9.20 -28.45
N LEU A 554 -7.13 -8.96 -27.62
CA LEU A 554 -7.16 -9.28 -26.19
C LEU A 554 -8.33 -8.60 -25.47
N MET A 555 -8.53 -7.30 -25.70
CA MET A 555 -9.61 -6.54 -25.07
C MET A 555 -10.99 -7.00 -25.56
N GLU A 556 -11.12 -7.29 -26.86
CA GLU A 556 -12.32 -7.87 -27.44
C GLU A 556 -12.72 -9.18 -26.73
N ILE A 557 -11.78 -10.12 -26.56
CA ILE A 557 -12.00 -11.39 -25.85
C ILE A 557 -12.38 -11.15 -24.39
N ILE A 558 -11.68 -10.24 -23.70
CA ILE A 558 -11.97 -9.89 -22.30
C ILE A 558 -13.39 -9.33 -22.18
N CYS A 559 -13.79 -8.40 -23.07
CA CYS A 559 -15.13 -7.83 -23.09
C CYS A 559 -16.20 -8.89 -23.32
N GLU A 560 -16.01 -9.80 -24.27
CA GLU A 560 -16.95 -10.91 -24.54
C GLU A 560 -17.09 -11.85 -23.33
N VAL A 561 -15.98 -12.16 -22.65
CA VAL A 561 -15.98 -12.98 -21.43
C VAL A 561 -16.72 -12.26 -20.29
N ILE A 562 -16.48 -10.96 -20.10
CA ILE A 562 -17.16 -10.15 -19.08
C ILE A 562 -18.66 -10.07 -19.37
N LEU A 563 -19.06 -9.78 -20.61
CA LEU A 563 -20.46 -9.64 -21.02
C LEU A 563 -21.25 -10.93 -20.89
N SER A 564 -20.63 -12.06 -21.19
CA SER A 564 -21.30 -13.37 -21.16
C SER A 564 -21.23 -14.06 -19.79
N GLU A 565 -20.42 -13.54 -18.87
CA GLU A 565 -20.06 -14.16 -17.59
C GLU A 565 -19.55 -15.61 -17.70
N GLN A 566 -19.11 -16.01 -18.90
CA GLN A 566 -18.65 -17.36 -19.21
C GLN A 566 -17.72 -17.31 -20.43
N LEU A 567 -17.18 -18.46 -20.86
CA LEU A 567 -16.37 -18.47 -22.06
C LEU A 567 -17.28 -18.18 -23.26
N PRO A 568 -16.94 -17.23 -24.13
CA PRO A 568 -17.82 -16.79 -25.21
C PRO A 568 -17.82 -17.84 -26.34
N THR A 569 -18.59 -18.91 -26.17
CA THR A 569 -18.57 -20.07 -27.07
C THR A 569 -18.99 -19.74 -28.50
N GLU A 570 -19.93 -18.81 -28.68
CA GLU A 570 -20.35 -18.35 -30.00
C GLU A 570 -19.22 -17.58 -30.70
N TYR A 571 -18.60 -16.63 -30.00
CA TYR A 571 -17.42 -15.91 -30.49
C TYR A 571 -16.29 -16.88 -30.89
N ILE A 572 -15.97 -17.83 -30.01
CA ILE A 572 -14.93 -18.85 -30.27
C ILE A 572 -15.26 -19.66 -31.52
N SER A 573 -16.51 -20.07 -31.69
CA SER A 573 -16.96 -20.81 -32.88
C SER A 573 -16.79 -19.98 -34.15
N GLN A 574 -17.18 -18.70 -34.11
CA GLN A 574 -17.05 -17.77 -35.25
C GLN A 574 -15.59 -17.56 -35.65
N GLN A 575 -14.68 -17.34 -34.68
CA GLN A 575 -13.26 -17.17 -34.96
C GLN A 575 -12.61 -18.44 -35.55
N ASN A 576 -13.18 -19.61 -35.26
CA ASN A 576 -12.67 -20.90 -35.70
C ASN A 576 -13.27 -21.42 -37.03
N GLU A 577 -14.20 -20.71 -37.67
CA GLU A 577 -14.90 -21.20 -38.87
C GLU A 577 -13.96 -21.48 -40.06
N LYS A 578 -12.91 -20.67 -40.22
CA LYS A 578 -11.98 -20.76 -41.36
C LYS A 578 -10.67 -21.46 -41.00
N GLU A 579 -10.17 -21.20 -39.80
CA GLU A 579 -8.92 -21.75 -39.26
C GLU A 579 -9.08 -21.86 -37.75
N ILE A 580 -8.59 -22.94 -37.15
CA ILE A 580 -8.62 -23.11 -35.69
C ILE A 580 -7.62 -22.13 -35.06
N LYS A 581 -8.12 -21.01 -34.55
CA LYS A 581 -7.35 -19.95 -33.89
C LYS A 581 -7.43 -20.01 -32.37
N ILE A 582 -8.55 -20.48 -31.84
CA ILE A 582 -8.85 -20.44 -30.42
C ILE A 582 -9.10 -21.86 -29.88
N ALA A 583 -8.36 -22.24 -28.84
CA ALA A 583 -8.56 -23.46 -28.10
C ALA A 583 -8.94 -23.15 -26.64
N THR A 584 -9.79 -23.98 -26.04
CA THR A 584 -10.10 -23.90 -24.61
C THR A 584 -9.42 -25.02 -23.84
N PHE A 585 -9.11 -24.76 -22.56
CA PHE A 585 -8.55 -25.75 -21.65
C PHE A 585 -9.24 -25.74 -20.28
N LYS A 586 -9.21 -26.89 -19.62
CA LYS A 586 -9.76 -27.09 -18.27
C LYS A 586 -8.62 -27.30 -17.28
N HIS A 587 -8.95 -27.22 -16.00
CA HIS A 587 -8.01 -27.32 -14.88
C HIS A 587 -8.18 -28.62 -14.07
N PRO A 588 -7.95 -29.81 -14.65
CA PRO A 588 -7.99 -31.04 -13.87
C PRO A 588 -6.89 -31.01 -12.80
N THR A 589 -7.20 -31.56 -11.63
CA THR A 589 -6.32 -31.54 -10.45
C THR A 589 -5.15 -32.52 -10.55
N ALA A 590 -5.22 -33.51 -11.44
CA ALA A 590 -4.19 -34.52 -11.62
C ALA A 590 -2.80 -33.92 -11.90
N GLU A 591 -1.77 -34.38 -11.18
CA GLU A 591 -0.39 -33.89 -11.30
C GLU A 591 0.20 -34.09 -12.70
N SER A 592 -0.25 -35.12 -13.43
CA SER A 592 0.21 -35.44 -14.79
C SER A 592 -0.42 -34.57 -15.90
N SER A 593 -1.27 -33.60 -15.54
CA SER A 593 -1.92 -32.70 -16.50
C SER A 593 -1.10 -31.42 -16.69
N ASN A 594 -0.78 -31.10 -17.94
CA ASN A 594 -0.19 -29.83 -18.35
C ASN A 594 -1.23 -29.04 -19.16
N TRP A 595 -1.82 -28.01 -18.56
CA TRP A 595 -2.91 -27.24 -19.16
C TRP A 595 -2.46 -26.49 -20.42
N VAL A 596 -1.24 -25.96 -20.39
CA VAL A 596 -0.60 -25.23 -21.49
C VAL A 596 -0.34 -26.15 -22.68
N PHE A 597 0.22 -27.33 -22.42
CA PHE A 597 0.42 -28.33 -23.48
C PHE A 597 -0.92 -28.70 -24.14
N ASN A 598 -1.93 -29.02 -23.33
CA ASN A 598 -3.24 -29.45 -23.82
C ASN A 598 -3.97 -28.38 -24.64
N SER A 599 -3.68 -27.10 -24.40
CA SER A 599 -4.29 -26.00 -25.14
C SER A 599 -3.55 -25.72 -26.46
N ILE A 600 -2.21 -25.59 -26.41
CA ILE A 600 -1.38 -25.28 -27.58
C ILE A 600 -1.36 -26.43 -28.58
N SER A 601 -1.35 -27.68 -28.12
CA SER A 601 -1.35 -28.85 -29.02
C SER A 601 -2.57 -28.94 -29.95
N LYS A 602 -3.63 -28.18 -29.66
CA LYS A 602 -4.83 -28.09 -30.51
C LYS A 602 -4.70 -27.06 -31.63
N LEU A 603 -3.70 -26.17 -31.56
CA LEU A 603 -3.53 -25.00 -32.44
C LEU A 603 -2.28 -25.08 -33.33
N THR A 604 -1.44 -26.09 -33.14
CA THR A 604 -0.22 -26.27 -33.94
C THR A 604 -0.05 -27.71 -34.40
N TYR A 605 0.55 -27.88 -35.58
CA TYR A 605 0.97 -29.16 -36.11
C TYR A 605 2.41 -29.51 -35.72
N LYS A 606 3.11 -28.62 -34.98
CA LYS A 606 4.46 -28.90 -34.47
C LYS A 606 4.43 -30.07 -33.49
N THR A 607 5.49 -30.87 -33.50
CA THR A 607 5.69 -31.91 -32.48
C THR A 607 6.09 -31.23 -31.18
N LEU A 608 5.25 -31.34 -30.16
CA LEU A 608 5.45 -30.73 -28.84
C LEU A 608 5.88 -31.78 -27.81
N TYR A 609 6.75 -31.38 -26.89
CA TYR A 609 7.14 -32.16 -25.73
C TYR A 609 6.29 -31.77 -24.51
N LYS A 610 5.81 -32.77 -23.79
CA LYS A 610 4.87 -32.62 -22.66
C LYS A 610 5.55 -32.24 -21.34
#